data_AF-A0A235B7M2-F1
#
_entry.id   AF-A0A235B7M2-F1
#
_cell.length_a   1.000
_cell.length_b   1.000
_cell.length_c   1.000
_cell.angle_alpha   90.00
_cell.angle_beta   90.00
_cell.angle_gamma   90.00
#
_symmetry.space_group_name_H-M   'P 1'
#
loop_
_entity.id
_entity.type
_entity.pdbx_description
1 polymer ?
#
loop_
_entity_poly.entity_id
_entity_poly.type
_entity_poly.pdbx_seq_one_letter_code
_entity_poly.pdbx_strand_id
1 'polypeptide(L)' 'MDAKSYAPFYRYTDKKGNPHVVWFEDVRSLAAKFQLVREMKWKGMGGWQMNFPFPQDESLLWLNFKPQ' A
#
# COMPACT_ATOMS: atom_id res chain seq x y z
N MET A 1 4.06 4.49 10.57
CA MET A 1 4.58 3.51 9.58
C MET A 1 5.63 2.70 10.29
N ASP A 2 5.53 1.39 10.21
CA ASP A 2 6.59 0.50 10.67
C ASP A 2 7.64 0.36 9.55
N ALA A 3 8.90 0.63 9.87
CA ALA A 3 9.98 0.63 8.90
C ALA A 3 10.35 -0.77 8.43
N LYS A 4 10.13 -1.80 9.25
CA LYS A 4 10.46 -3.19 8.88
C LYS A 4 9.44 -3.78 7.90
N SER A 5 8.16 -3.57 8.17
CA SER A 5 7.06 -4.03 7.29
C SER A 5 6.76 -3.07 6.15
N TYR A 6 7.31 -1.86 6.16
CA TYR A 6 6.96 -0.78 5.23
C TYR A 6 5.45 -0.51 5.16
N ALA A 7 4.72 -0.74 6.25
CA ALA A 7 3.27 -0.59 6.31
C ALA A 7 2.86 0.53 7.29
N PRO A 8 1.91 1.41 6.91
CA PRO A 8 1.34 2.38 7.82
C PRO A 8 0.38 1.71 8.82
N PHE A 9 0.35 2.27 10.03
CA PHE A 9 -0.59 1.88 11.06
C PHE A 9 -0.91 3.07 11.96
N TYR A 10 -2.05 3.01 12.62
CA TYR A 10 -2.38 3.90 13.73
C TYR A 10 -3.06 3.14 14.86
N ARG A 11 -3.03 3.72 16.06
CA ARG A 11 -3.68 3.19 17.26
C ARG A 11 -4.76 4.16 17.70
N TYR A 12 -5.89 3.63 18.16
CA TYR A 12 -6.93 4.42 18.77
C TYR A 12 -7.65 3.61 19.85
N THR A 13 -8.32 4.30 20.76
CA THR A 13 -9.20 3.68 21.75
C THR A 13 -10.64 3.99 21.38
N ASP A 14 -11.50 2.98 21.34
CA ASP A 14 -12.92 3.18 21.03
C ASP A 14 -13.69 3.80 22.21
N LYS A 15 -14.97 4.11 21.98
CA LYS A 15 -15.86 4.71 23.00
C LYS A 15 -16.11 3.81 24.22
N LYS A 16 -15.82 2.51 24.12
CA LYS A 16 -15.95 1.53 25.21
C LYS A 16 -14.63 1.29 25.95
N GLY A 17 -13.56 2.01 25.57
CA GLY A 17 -12.25 1.87 26.18
C GLY A 17 -11.37 0.77 25.58
N ASN A 18 -11.80 0.12 24.49
CA ASN A 18 -10.98 -0.94 23.90
C ASN A 18 -9.89 -0.36 23.00
N PRO A 19 -8.63 -0.82 23.14
CA PRO A 19 -7.55 -0.42 22.25
C PRO A 19 -7.64 -1.16 20.91
N HIS A 20 -7.44 -0.42 19.82
CA HIS A 20 -7.43 -0.93 18.45
C HIS A 20 -6.13 -0.55 17.74
N VAL A 21 -5.72 -1.39 16.79
CA VAL A 21 -4.62 -1.12 15.86
C VAL A 21 -5.14 -1.34 14.44
N VAL A 22 -4.98 -0.35 13.58
CA VAL A 22 -5.36 -0.44 12.17
C VAL A 22 -4.11 -0.39 11.33
N TRP A 23 -3.93 -1.42 10.51
CA TRP A 23 -2.91 -1.51 9.47
C TRP A 23 -3.59 -1.29 8.11
N PHE A 24 -2.94 -0.55 7.23
CA PHE A 24 -3.51 -0.20 5.93
C PHE A 24 -2.41 0.00 4.90
N GLU A 25 -2.78 0.37 3.68
CA GLU A 25 -1.85 0.74 2.60
C GLU A 25 -1.98 2.22 2.28
N ASP A 26 -0.88 2.87 1.93
CA ASP A 26 -0.87 4.21 1.38
C ASP A 26 0.13 4.33 0.23
N VAL A 27 0.29 5.54 -0.30
CA VAL A 27 1.16 5.80 -1.46
C VAL A 27 2.62 5.37 -1.23
N ARG A 28 3.10 5.40 0.01
CA ARG A 28 4.49 5.05 0.37
C ARG A 28 4.68 3.53 0.34
N SER A 29 3.76 2.80 0.98
CA SER A 29 3.84 1.34 1.05
C SER A 29 3.60 0.70 -0.32
N LEU A 30 2.75 1.29 -1.16
CA LEU A 30 2.54 0.84 -2.54
C LEU A 30 3.72 1.17 -3.46
N ALA A 31 4.29 2.38 -3.36
CA ALA A 31 5.48 2.75 -4.13
C ALA A 31 6.68 1.82 -3.85
N ALA A 32 6.90 1.44 -2.58
CA ALA A 32 7.93 0.49 -2.20
C ALA A 32 7.72 -0.90 -2.85
N LYS A 33 6.47 -1.39 -2.90
CA LYS A 33 6.13 -2.64 -3.58
C LYS A 33 6.37 -2.57 -5.10
N PHE A 34 6.00 -1.46 -5.74
CA PHE A 34 6.25 -1.25 -7.17
C PHE A 34 7.75 -1.16 -7.49
N GLN A 35 8.53 -0.48 -6.64
CA GLN A 35 9.98 -0.46 -6.76
C GLN A 35 10.56 -1.88 -6.70
N LEU A 36 10.11 -2.71 -5.76
CA LEU A 36 10.55 -4.10 -5.66
C LEU A 36 10.24 -4.93 -6.92
N VAL A 37 9.04 -4.79 -7.49
CA VAL A 37 8.67 -5.47 -8.75
C VAL A 37 9.66 -5.11 -9.87
N ARG A 38 10.06 -3.84 -9.96
CA ARG A 38 11.04 -3.36 -10.95
C ARG A 38 12.45 -3.88 -10.68
N GLU A 39 12.93 -3.79 -9.44
CA GLU A 39 14.26 -4.26 -9.04
C GLU A 39 14.43 -5.76 -9.29
N MET A 40 13.39 -6.55 -8.99
CA MET A 40 13.38 -8.00 -9.20
C MET A 40 13.07 -8.41 -10.64
N LYS A 41 12.78 -7.45 -11.53
CA LYS A 41 12.37 -7.68 -12.94
C LYS A 41 11.20 -8.65 -13.05
N TRP A 42 10.26 -8.58 -12.12
CA TRP A 42 9.03 -9.36 -12.19
C TRP A 42 8.08 -8.80 -13.25
N LYS A 43 7.22 -9.66 -13.79
CA LYS A 43 6.26 -9.28 -14.84
C LYS A 43 5.12 -8.39 -14.33
N GLY A 44 4.89 -8.34 -13.02
CA GLY A 44 3.83 -7.55 -12.40
C GLY A 44 3.48 -8.05 -11.00
N MET A 45 2.35 -7.59 -10.47
CA MET A 45 1.77 -8.01 -9.21
C MET A 45 0.24 -8.10 -9.31
N GLY A 46 -0.40 -8.91 -8.45
CA GLY A 46 -1.85 -9.00 -8.35
C GLY A 46 -2.38 -8.15 -7.20
N GLY A 47 -3.46 -7.40 -7.44
CA GLY A 47 -4.20 -6.67 -6.42
C GLY A 47 -5.47 -7.40 -6.00
N TRP A 48 -5.77 -7.43 -4.69
CA TRP A 48 -7.03 -7.94 -4.15
C TRP A 48 -7.59 -6.93 -3.12
N GLN A 49 -8.84 -6.46 -3.20
CA GLN A 49 -9.88 -6.66 -4.22
C GLN A 49 -10.23 -5.34 -4.93
N MET A 50 -10.74 -5.42 -6.15
CA MET A 50 -11.00 -4.25 -7.01
C MET A 50 -12.03 -3.24 -6.45
N ASN A 51 -12.89 -3.64 -5.51
CA ASN A 51 -13.92 -2.76 -4.95
C ASN A 51 -13.46 -2.02 -3.67
N PHE A 52 -12.16 -1.76 -3.53
CA PHE A 52 -11.62 -0.99 -2.40
C PHE A 52 -11.17 0.40 -2.91
N PRO A 53 -11.77 1.50 -2.45
CA PRO A 53 -11.46 2.83 -2.97
C PRO A 53 -10.05 3.25 -2.55
N PHE A 54 -9.11 3.20 -3.49
CA PHE A 54 -7.78 3.78 -3.35
C PHE A 54 -7.40 4.57 -4.61
N PRO A 55 -7.87 5.83 -4.73
CA PRO A 55 -7.80 6.58 -5.99
C PRO A 55 -6.36 6.89 -6.47
N GLN A 56 -5.37 6.82 -5.57
CA GLN A 56 -3.97 7.03 -5.92
C GLN A 56 -3.32 5.83 -6.62
N ASP A 57 -3.91 4.63 -6.53
CA ASP A 57 -3.32 3.39 -7.04
C ASP A 57 -3.06 3.45 -8.55
N GLU A 58 -4.08 3.82 -9.34
CA GLU A 58 -3.95 3.94 -10.79
C GLU A 58 -2.85 4.93 -11.19
N SER A 59 -2.79 6.09 -10.54
CA SER A 59 -1.76 7.10 -10.81
C SER A 59 -0.35 6.59 -10.52
N LEU A 60 -0.18 5.84 -9.43
CA LEU A 60 1.10 5.23 -9.07
C LEU A 60 1.49 4.11 -10.05
N LEU A 61 0.53 3.32 -10.52
CA LEU A 61 0.76 2.26 -11.51
C LEU A 61 1.28 2.86 -12.82
N TRP A 62 0.61 3.91 -13.32
CA TRP A 62 1.03 4.63 -14.53
C TRP A 62 2.41 5.26 -14.37
N LEU A 63 2.71 5.86 -13.22
CA LEU A 63 4.03 6.45 -12.96
C LEU A 63 5.17 5.42 -13.02
N ASN A 64 4.91 4.17 -12.61
CA ASN A 64 5.96 3.16 -12.46
C ASN A 64 6.11 2.20 -13.65
N PHE A 65 5.03 1.94 -14.40
CA PHE A 65 4.99 0.87 -15.40
C PHE A 65 4.49 1.29 -16.77
N LYS A 66 4.16 2.58 -16.99
CA LYS A 66 3.79 3.04 -18.33
C LYS A 66 4.96 2.81 -19.30
N PRO A 67 4.75 2.11 -20.43
CA PRO A 67 5.75 2.03 -21.49
C PRO A 67 6.09 3.44 -21.99
N GLN A 68 7.38 3.72 -22.24
CA GLN A 68 7.77 4.92 -22.97
C GLN A 68 7.40 4.79 -24.45
#